data_AF-B1G2Q3-F1
#
_entry.id   AF-B1G2Q3-F1
#
_cell.length_a   1.000
_cell.length_b   1.000
_cell.length_c   1.000
_cell.angle_alpha   90.00
_cell.angle_beta   90.00
_cell.angle_gamma   90.00
#
_symmetry.space_group_name_H-M   'P 1'
#
loop_
_entity.id
_entity.type
_entity.pdbx_description
1 polymer ?
#
loop_
_entity_poly.entity_id
_entity_poly.type
_entity_poly.pdbx_seq_one_letter_code
_entity_poly.pdbx_strand_id
1 'polypeptide(L)'
;MLIERVPLTQYNDLLWLMAQESGGAVNLRNSKSGARGLFQLLPSQYELNPGGIESFGDAVEECRGGIRYILGRYHHAASARLVWQANHWI
;
A
#
# COMPACT_ATOMS: atom_id res chain seq x y z
N MET A 1 -3.72 4.59 -10.19
CA MET A 1 -5.15 5.00 -10.31
C MET A 1 -5.84 4.34 -11.48
N LEU A 2 -5.50 4.65 -12.74
CA LEU A 2 -6.18 4.10 -13.93
C LEU A 2 -6.12 2.57 -14.04
N ILE A 3 -4.94 1.97 -13.83
CA ILE A 3 -4.72 0.52 -13.95
C ILE A 3 -5.65 -0.28 -13.02
N GLU A 4 -5.76 0.15 -11.76
CA GLU A 4 -6.63 -0.47 -10.75
C GLU A 4 -8.04 0.15 -10.72
N ARG A 5 -8.40 0.98 -11.72
CA ARG A 5 -9.70 1.63 -11.89
C ARG A 5 -10.19 2.41 -10.66
N VAL A 6 -9.27 3.03 -9.93
CA VAL A 6 -9.58 3.81 -8.72
C VAL A 6 -9.89 5.26 -9.10
N PRO A 7 -11.00 5.85 -8.61
CA PRO A 7 -11.31 7.26 -8.79
C PRO A 7 -10.20 8.18 -8.29
N LEU A 8 -9.91 9.25 -9.03
CA LEU A 8 -8.87 10.22 -8.65
C LEU A 8 -9.14 10.93 -7.32
N THR A 9 -10.39 10.95 -6.85
CA THR A 9 -10.76 11.48 -5.54
C THR A 9 -10.06 10.77 -4.36
N GLN A 10 -9.58 9.54 -4.56
CA GLN A 10 -8.84 8.78 -3.54
C GLN A 10 -7.32 9.01 -3.59
N TYR A 11 -6.81 9.76 -4.58
CA TYR A 11 -5.38 9.89 -4.82
C TYR A 11 -4.63 10.47 -3.61
N ASN A 12 -5.16 11.54 -3.01
CA ASN A 12 -4.50 12.21 -1.89
C ASN A 12 -4.41 11.31 -0.64
N ASP A 13 -5.42 10.49 -0.37
CA ASP A 13 -5.37 9.56 0.76
C ASP A 13 -4.41 8.40 0.52
N LEU A 14 -4.35 7.88 -0.72
CA LEU A 14 -3.36 6.87 -1.10
C LEU A 14 -1.93 7.40 -1.00
N LEU A 15 -1.69 8.64 -1.46
CA LEU A 15 -0.40 9.30 -1.35
C LEU A 15 -0.02 9.54 0.12
N TRP A 16 -0.98 9.96 0.94
CA TRP A 16 -0.77 10.17 2.37
C TRP A 16 -0.39 8.86 3.07
N LEU A 17 -1.10 7.77 2.79
CA LEU A 17 -0.82 6.44 3.34
C LEU A 17 0.58 5.96 2.93
N MET A 18 0.94 6.06 1.65
CA MET A 18 2.29 5.70 1.16
C MET A 18 3.38 6.49 1.89
N ALA A 19 3.16 7.79 2.12
CA ALA A 19 4.11 8.62 2.84
C ALA A 19 4.29 8.15 4.30
N GLN A 20 3.23 7.68 4.95
CA GLN A 20 3.33 7.12 6.30
C GLN A 20 4.02 5.75 6.33
N GLU A 21 3.69 4.88 5.38
CA GLU A 21 4.16 3.49 5.38
C GLU A 21 5.64 3.38 4.97
N SER A 22 6.07 4.13 3.96
CA SER A 22 7.44 4.00 3.44
C SER A 22 8.14 5.31 3.10
N GLY A 23 7.48 6.45 3.27
CA GLY A 23 7.98 7.73 2.76
C GLY A 23 8.13 7.75 1.23
N GLY A 24 7.47 6.82 0.52
CA GLY A 24 7.64 6.65 -0.93
C GLY A 24 8.86 5.82 -1.34
N ALA A 25 9.55 5.17 -0.40
CA ALA A 25 10.67 4.29 -0.71
C ALA A 25 10.17 2.95 -1.27
N VAL A 26 10.49 2.70 -2.54
CA VAL A 26 10.22 1.43 -3.24
C VAL A 26 11.06 0.33 -2.61
N ASN A 27 10.52 -0.88 -2.53
CA ASN A 27 11.21 -2.06 -1.99
C ASN A 27 11.68 -1.93 -0.52
N LEU A 28 11.23 -0.90 0.21
CA LEU A 28 11.59 -0.73 1.62
C LEU A 28 11.10 -1.94 2.40
N ARG A 29 12.00 -2.60 3.13
CA ARG A 29 11.68 -3.80 3.92
C ARG A 29 11.83 -3.52 5.41
N ASN A 30 10.76 -3.74 6.17
CA ASN A 30 10.81 -3.77 7.63
C ASN A 30 11.44 -5.09 8.09
N SER A 31 12.55 -5.01 8.84
CA SER A 31 13.30 -6.19 9.29
C SER A 31 12.58 -7.03 10.34
N LYS A 32 11.63 -6.45 11.08
CA LYS A 32 10.91 -7.12 12.17
C LYS A 32 9.65 -7.83 11.68
N SER A 33 8.77 -7.12 10.98
CA SER A 33 7.51 -7.67 10.47
C SER A 33 7.66 -8.38 9.13
N GLY A 34 8.76 -8.11 8.42
CA GLY A 34 8.93 -8.50 7.04
C GLY A 34 8.09 -7.66 6.08
N ALA A 35 7.34 -6.65 6.54
CA ALA A 35 6.55 -5.79 5.65
C ALA A 35 7.41 -5.15 4.57
N ARG A 36 6.87 -4.98 3.35
CA ARG A 36 7.67 -4.55 2.20
C ARG A 36 6.93 -3.64 1.24
N GLY A 37 7.71 -2.75 0.62
CA GLY A 37 7.31 -1.89 -0.49
C GLY A 37 6.53 -0.64 -0.08
N LEU A 38 6.00 0.07 -1.09
CA LEU A 38 5.39 1.40 -0.95
C LEU A 38 4.24 1.50 0.07
N PHE A 39 3.50 0.41 0.28
CA PHE A 39 2.38 0.35 1.24
C PHE A 39 2.61 -0.66 2.36
N GLN A 40 3.87 -1.08 2.57
CA GLN A 40 4.28 -2.02 3.62
C GLN A 40 3.36 -3.24 3.77
N LEU A 41 3.12 -3.94 2.65
CA LEU A 41 2.37 -5.20 2.68
C LEU A 41 3.10 -6.22 3.56
N LEU A 42 2.37 -6.96 4.39
CA LEU A 42 2.90 -8.09 5.15
C LEU A 42 3.16 -9.28 4.21
N PRO A 43 4.02 -10.25 4.60
CA PRO A 43 4.33 -11.41 3.76
C PRO A 43 3.11 -12.19 3.26
N SER A 44 2.05 -12.30 4.06
CA SER A 44 0.80 -12.96 3.68
C SER A 44 0.00 -12.23 2.59
N GLN A 45 0.38 -10.99 2.26
CA GLN A 45 -0.32 -10.09 1.34
C GLN A 45 0.47 -9.85 0.06
N TYR A 46 1.66 -10.43 -0.09
CA TYR A 46 2.54 -10.19 -1.24
C TYR A 46 1.89 -10.56 -2.57
N GLU A 47 1.06 -11.62 -2.60
CA GLU A 47 0.32 -12.05 -3.79
C GLU A 47 -0.72 -11.04 -4.28
N LEU A 48 -0.96 -9.94 -3.54
CA LEU A 48 -1.76 -8.83 -4.05
C LEU A 48 -1.00 -8.03 -5.12
N ASN A 49 0.33 -8.04 -5.09
CA ASN A 49 1.12 -7.53 -6.20
C ASN A 49 0.92 -8.41 -7.44
N PRO A 50 0.94 -7.85 -8.66
CA PRO A 50 0.78 -8.60 -9.91
C PRO A 50 1.72 -9.79 -10.11
N GLY A 51 2.98 -9.66 -9.67
CA GLY A 51 4.01 -10.70 -9.71
C GLY A 51 4.38 -11.24 -8.33
N GLY A 52 3.52 -11.05 -7.33
CA GLY A 52 3.78 -11.50 -5.95
C GLY A 52 5.03 -10.88 -5.35
N ILE A 53 5.95 -11.72 -4.87
CA ILE A 53 7.21 -11.28 -4.27
C ILE A 53 8.19 -10.66 -5.29
N GLU A 54 8.10 -11.03 -6.57
CA GLU A 54 9.00 -10.54 -7.62
C GLU A 54 8.69 -9.09 -8.01
N SER A 55 7.50 -8.60 -7.66
CA SER A 55 7.09 -7.21 -7.89
C SER A 55 7.84 -6.18 -7.05
N PHE A 56 8.50 -6.58 -5.96
CA PHE A 56 9.17 -5.63 -5.09
C PHE A 56 10.46 -5.11 -5.71
N GLY A 57 10.54 -3.79 -5.88
CA GLY A 57 11.51 -3.12 -6.75
C GLY A 57 10.86 -2.39 -7.92
N ASP A 58 9.61 -2.76 -8.28
CA ASP A 58 8.80 -2.05 -9.26
C ASP A 58 7.74 -1.20 -8.55
N ALA A 59 7.89 0.12 -8.67
CA ALA A 59 7.00 1.07 -8.01
C ALA A 59 5.53 0.96 -8.45
N VAL A 60 5.29 0.60 -9.73
CA VAL A 60 3.94 0.47 -10.28
C VAL A 60 3.27 -0.78 -9.71
N GLU A 61 3.99 -1.90 -9.67
CA GLU A 61 3.46 -3.15 -9.14
C GLU A 61 3.22 -3.08 -7.63
N GLU A 62 4.14 -2.48 -6.86
CA GLU A 62 3.94 -2.23 -5.43
C GLU A 62 2.74 -1.31 -5.16
N CYS A 63 2.55 -0.27 -5.98
CA CYS A 63 1.36 0.58 -5.91
C CYS A 63 0.09 -0.23 -6.14
N ARG A 64 0.08 -1.16 -7.11
CA ARG A 64 -1.08 -1.99 -7.42
C ARG A 64 -1.42 -2.90 -6.25
N GLY A 65 -0.45 -3.59 -5.66
CA GLY A 65 -0.69 -4.43 -4.49
C GLY A 65 -1.20 -3.64 -3.28
N GLY A 66 -0.59 -2.49 -2.99
CA GLY A 66 -1.04 -1.60 -1.92
C GLY A 66 -2.47 -1.09 -2.09
N ILE A 67 -2.81 -0.64 -3.31
CA ILE A 67 -4.17 -0.22 -3.65
C ILE A 67 -5.17 -1.37 -3.48
N ARG A 68 -4.85 -2.57 -3.98
CA ARG A 68 -5.70 -3.76 -3.84
C ARG A 68 -5.92 -4.13 -2.38
N TYR A 69 -4.88 -4.07 -1.56
CA TYR A 69 -5.01 -4.30 -0.12
C TYR A 69 -5.94 -3.28 0.54
N ILE A 70 -5.71 -1.98 0.28
CA ILE A 70 -6.49 -0.89 0.86
C ILE A 70 -7.96 -1.04 0.49
N LEU A 71 -8.27 -1.27 -0.78
CA LEU A 71 -9.65 -1.40 -1.25
C LEU A 71 -10.28 -2.74 -0.84
N GLY A 72 -9.51 -3.82 -0.79
CA GLY A 72 -10.00 -5.13 -0.33
C GLY A 72 -10.37 -5.13 1.15
N ARG A 73 -9.58 -4.44 1.99
CA ARG A 73 -9.79 -4.40 3.45
C ARG A 73 -10.70 -3.27 3.91
N TYR A 74 -10.54 -2.07 3.35
CA TYR A 74 -11.20 -0.85 3.84
C TYR A 74 -12.25 -0.29 2.88
N HIS A 75 -12.37 -0.86 1.68
CA HIS A 75 -13.28 -0.44 0.60
C HIS A 75 -13.02 0.98 0.04
N HIS A 76 -12.29 1.83 0.75
CA HIS A 76 -11.98 3.20 0.37
C HIS A 76 -10.69 3.69 1.05
N ALA A 77 -9.86 4.45 0.34
CA ALA A 77 -8.59 4.97 0.88
C ALA A 77 -8.79 5.92 2.07
N ALA A 78 -9.80 6.81 2.02
CA ALA A 78 -10.14 7.67 3.15
C ALA A 78 -10.47 6.88 4.43
N SER A 79 -11.17 5.75 4.31
CA SER A 79 -11.46 4.87 5.45
C SER A 79 -10.18 4.25 6.02
N ALA A 80 -9.27 3.80 5.15
CA ALA A 80 -7.97 3.28 5.57
C ALA A 80 -7.15 4.34 6.32
N ARG A 81 -7.13 5.58 5.83
CA ARG A 81 -6.48 6.72 6.49
C ARG A 81 -7.04 6.98 7.88
N LEU A 82 -8.36 7.01 8.04
CA LEU A 82 -8.98 7.21 9.36
C LEU A 82 -8.60 6.09 10.34
N VAL A 83 -8.58 4.84 9.88
CA VAL A 83 -8.16 3.70 10.70
C VAL A 83 -6.69 3.82 11.10
N TRP A 84 -5.81 4.17 10.16
CA TRP A 84 -4.39 4.37 10.43
C TRP A 84 -4.19 5.44 11.52
N GLN A 85 -4.85 6.59 11.38
CA GLN A 85 -4.77 7.69 12.33
C GLN A 85 -5.28 7.29 13.72
N ALA A 86 -6.36 6.51 13.80
CA ALA A 86 -6.93 6.05 15.06
C ALA A 86 -6.05 5.02 15.78
N ASN A 87 -5.24 4.24 15.06
CA ASN A 87 -4.37 3.22 15.65
C ASN A 87 -2.96 3.73 15.97
N HIS A 88 -2.59 4.94 15.57
CA HIS A 88 -1.26 5.52 15.79
C HIS A 88 -0.12 4.58 15.37
N TRP A 89 -0.27 3.92 14.23
CA TRP A 89 0.82 3.13 13.66
C TRP A 89 1.98 4.09 13.32
N ILE A 90 3.19 3.83 13.82
CA ILE A 90 4.42 4.63 13.62
C ILE A 90 5.55 3.65 13.32
#